data_AF-A0A2N1J763-F1
#
_entry.id   AF-A0A2N1J763-F1
#
_cell.length_a   1.000
_cell.length_b   1.000
_cell.length_c   1.000
_cell.angle_alpha   90.00
_cell.angle_beta   90.00
_cell.angle_gamma   90.00
#
_symmetry.space_group_name_H-M   'P 1'
#
loop_
_entity.id
_entity.type
_entity.pdbx_description
1 polymer ?
#
loop_
_entity_poly.entity_id
_entity_poly.type
_entity_poly.pdbx_seq_one_letter_code
_entity_poly.pdbx_strand_id
1 'polypeptide(L)'
;MQLRRALGSALVLLCTVYAASYDITDARLSVSSFDGAVRLSKTYANKAQAAKDRAMVTMAPDDVVKLTFSVTSSDNGKKLDVERFPEQVFVALENLDSSAGQVHVWPLKMRTATVSSSWSVRVDRLPQHVKEMLANAGDAATYSVSLMLGGFAPSTKKELDADVITLMQLRFEQGMFAKYAHTRPSARALAEEAKGFHPWPARHHTFATEPWKTMPPAIVSLVIAIAIFCGPWFLLLSLWSSVMPGMNRLSWEGATLGTSIAALEVLAVVYWVGLSPFYVFPAASILAVFARISSKHAIQRAGPSP
;
A
#
# COMPACT_ATOMS: atom_id res chain seq x y z
N MET A 1 53.55 1.56 -14.19
CA MET A 1 52.84 0.44 -13.55
C MET A 1 51.48 0.27 -14.22
N GLN A 2 51.48 -0.33 -15.41
CA GLN A 2 50.30 -0.77 -16.13
C GLN A 2 50.41 -2.29 -16.21
N LEU A 3 49.60 -3.02 -15.43
CA LEU A 3 49.25 -4.43 -15.66
C LEU A 3 48.33 -4.87 -14.50
N ARG A 4 47.00 -4.76 -14.68
CA ARG A 4 45.98 -5.47 -13.86
C ARG A 4 44.55 -5.23 -14.38
N ARG A 5 44.37 -5.24 -15.69
CA ARG A 5 43.05 -5.24 -16.35
C ARG A 5 43.11 -6.10 -17.60
N ALA A 6 42.95 -7.41 -17.45
CA ALA A 6 42.57 -8.33 -18.51
C ALA A 6 42.52 -9.73 -17.90
N LEU A 7 41.34 -10.25 -17.58
CA LEU A 7 40.98 -11.68 -17.59
C LEU A 7 39.66 -11.86 -16.87
N GLY A 8 38.60 -12.10 -17.65
CA GLY A 8 37.30 -12.46 -17.14
C GLY A 8 36.25 -12.16 -18.19
N SER A 9 35.67 -13.21 -18.77
CA SER A 9 34.46 -13.20 -19.61
C SER A 9 34.66 -13.07 -21.13
N ALA A 10 35.25 -14.10 -21.74
CA ALA A 10 34.99 -14.42 -23.15
C ALA A 10 35.06 -15.95 -23.33
N LEU A 11 33.93 -16.63 -23.14
CA LEU A 11 33.75 -18.02 -23.58
C LEU A 11 32.40 -18.10 -24.32
N VAL A 12 32.38 -17.65 -25.58
CA VAL A 12 31.29 -17.97 -26.51
C VAL A 12 31.72 -19.22 -27.25
N LEU A 13 31.18 -20.36 -26.84
CA LEU A 13 31.38 -21.64 -27.50
C LEU A 13 30.51 -21.66 -28.77
N LEU A 14 31.15 -21.46 -29.92
CA LEU A 14 30.57 -21.66 -31.25
C LEU A 14 30.41 -23.17 -31.50
N CYS A 15 29.26 -23.73 -31.11
CA CYS A 15 28.81 -25.02 -31.63
C CYS A 15 28.00 -24.79 -32.90
N THR A 16 28.61 -24.99 -34.07
CA THR A 16 27.86 -25.12 -35.32
C THR A 16 27.25 -26.52 -35.36
N VAL A 17 26.01 -26.64 -34.85
CA VAL A 17 25.23 -27.87 -34.83
C VAL A 17 24.45 -27.99 -36.14
N TYR A 18 24.63 -29.10 -36.86
CA TYR A 18 23.70 -29.54 -37.90
C TYR A 18 22.44 -30.07 -37.19
N ALA A 19 21.52 -29.16 -36.92
CA ALA A 19 20.30 -29.33 -36.14
C ALA A 19 19.16 -29.91 -36.99
N ALA A 20 18.26 -30.68 -36.38
CA ALA A 20 16.97 -31.00 -36.99
C ALA A 20 16.09 -29.74 -36.88
N SER A 21 16.34 -28.79 -37.77
CA SER A 21 15.71 -27.48 -37.72
C SER A 21 14.20 -27.63 -37.95
N TYR A 22 13.40 -27.23 -36.95
CA TYR A 22 11.94 -27.14 -37.07
C TYR A 22 11.61 -25.83 -37.79
N ASP A 23 10.64 -25.87 -38.71
CA ASP A 23 10.05 -24.67 -39.26
C ASP A 23 8.58 -24.59 -38.86
N ILE A 24 8.07 -23.37 -38.75
CA ILE A 24 6.66 -23.11 -38.43
C ILE A 24 5.90 -22.77 -39.70
N THR A 25 4.74 -23.39 -39.89
CA THR A 25 3.84 -23.12 -40.99
C THR A 25 2.51 -22.61 -40.45
N ASP A 26 1.85 -21.75 -41.23
CA ASP A 26 0.55 -21.16 -40.91
C ASP A 26 0.45 -20.59 -39.49
N ALA A 27 1.55 -20.01 -38.99
CA ALA A 27 1.63 -19.49 -37.64
C ALA A 27 0.86 -18.16 -37.56
N ARG A 28 -0.35 -18.21 -37.02
CA ARG A 28 -1.22 -17.05 -36.82
C ARG A 28 -1.14 -16.57 -35.38
N LEU A 29 -0.67 -15.34 -35.21
CA LEU A 29 -0.64 -14.60 -33.96
C LEU A 29 -1.67 -13.49 -34.02
N SER A 30 -2.63 -13.50 -33.09
CA SER A 30 -3.65 -12.45 -33.00
C SER A 30 -3.79 -11.91 -31.60
N VAL A 31 -3.96 -10.59 -31.50
CA VAL A 31 -4.36 -9.87 -30.29
C VAL A 31 -5.75 -9.31 -30.54
N SER A 32 -6.70 -9.72 -29.72
CA SER A 32 -8.09 -9.25 -29.78
C SER A 32 -8.53 -8.77 -28.41
N SER A 33 -9.29 -7.68 -28.36
CA SER A 33 -10.00 -7.30 -27.14
C SER A 33 -11.06 -8.36 -26.79
N PHE A 34 -11.48 -8.40 -25.53
CA PHE A 34 -12.52 -9.32 -25.04
C PHE A 34 -13.83 -9.20 -25.83
N ASP A 35 -14.14 -8.01 -26.36
CA ASP A 35 -15.33 -7.74 -27.18
C ASP A 35 -15.25 -8.35 -28.60
N GLY A 36 -14.15 -9.04 -28.91
CA GLY A 36 -13.92 -9.70 -30.20
C GLY A 36 -13.29 -8.79 -31.27
N ALA A 37 -13.06 -7.51 -30.95
CA ALA A 37 -12.35 -6.59 -31.83
C ALA A 37 -10.88 -7.03 -31.98
N VAL A 38 -10.49 -7.41 -33.20
CA VAL A 38 -9.11 -7.81 -33.51
C VAL A 38 -8.25 -6.56 -33.68
N ARG A 39 -7.30 -6.36 -32.77
CA ARG A 39 -6.34 -5.24 -32.80
C ARG A 39 -5.12 -5.57 -33.66
N LEU A 40 -4.69 -6.83 -33.64
CA LEU A 40 -3.59 -7.33 -34.45
C LEU A 40 -3.89 -8.76 -34.90
N SER A 41 -3.64 -9.07 -36.16
CA SER A 41 -3.61 -10.45 -36.67
C SER A 41 -2.49 -10.55 -37.70
N LYS A 42 -1.44 -11.29 -37.37
CA LYS A 42 -0.31 -11.57 -38.25
C LYS A 42 -0.21 -13.05 -38.51
N THR A 43 0.16 -13.40 -39.74
CA THR A 43 0.40 -14.77 -40.15
C THR A 43 1.82 -14.88 -40.66
N TYR A 44 2.56 -15.85 -40.15
CA TYR A 44 3.93 -16.13 -40.54
C TYR A 44 3.97 -17.45 -41.29
N ALA A 45 4.57 -17.44 -42.48
CA ALA A 45 4.71 -18.62 -43.32
C ALA A 45 5.89 -19.50 -42.91
N ASN A 46 6.91 -18.89 -42.28
CA ASN A 46 8.11 -19.57 -41.79
C ASN A 46 8.73 -18.83 -40.58
N LYS A 47 9.67 -19.51 -39.93
CA LYS A 47 10.45 -19.00 -38.79
C LYS A 47 11.24 -17.72 -39.14
N ALA A 48 11.81 -17.64 -40.33
CA ALA A 48 12.61 -16.47 -40.74
C ALA A 48 11.76 -15.20 -40.86
N GLN A 49 10.51 -15.34 -41.30
CA GLN A 49 9.55 -14.24 -41.36
C GLN A 49 9.12 -13.81 -39.96
N ALA A 50 8.84 -14.76 -39.07
CA ALA A 50 8.50 -14.45 -37.68
C ALA A 50 9.65 -13.73 -36.95
N ALA A 51 10.90 -14.15 -37.18
CA ALA A 51 12.06 -13.54 -36.53
C ALA A 51 12.33 -12.09 -36.98
N LYS A 52 11.95 -11.74 -38.22
CA LYS A 52 12.09 -10.38 -38.78
C LYS A 52 10.98 -9.44 -38.30
N ASP A 53 9.78 -9.95 -38.11
CA ASP A 53 8.61 -9.14 -37.80
C ASP A 53 8.36 -9.01 -36.29
N ARG A 54 9.27 -8.32 -35.60
CA ARG A 54 9.19 -8.06 -34.16
C ARG A 54 8.35 -6.83 -33.85
N ALA A 55 7.05 -6.90 -34.12
CA ALA A 55 6.15 -5.81 -33.77
C ALA A 55 6.05 -5.66 -32.24
N MET A 56 6.21 -4.42 -31.77
CA MET A 56 5.91 -4.04 -30.39
C MET A 56 4.41 -3.74 -30.28
N VAL A 57 3.73 -4.42 -29.36
CA VAL A 57 2.28 -4.29 -29.15
C VAL A 57 2.01 -3.88 -27.71
N THR A 58 1.18 -2.85 -27.53
CA THR A 58 0.71 -2.43 -26.22
C THR A 58 -0.58 -3.16 -25.85
N MET A 59 -0.50 -3.97 -24.79
CA MET A 59 -1.56 -4.81 -24.26
C MET A 59 -2.43 -4.04 -23.26
N ALA A 60 -3.73 -4.08 -23.48
CA ALA A 60 -4.76 -3.63 -22.55
C ALA A 60 -5.16 -4.77 -21.58
N PRO A 61 -5.83 -4.47 -20.44
CA PRO A 61 -6.18 -5.48 -19.44
C PRO A 61 -7.15 -6.56 -19.94
N ASP A 62 -8.03 -6.22 -20.87
CA ASP A 62 -9.06 -7.06 -21.45
C ASP A 62 -8.59 -7.82 -22.70
N ASP A 63 -7.39 -7.53 -23.19
CA ASP A 63 -6.85 -8.16 -24.39
C ASP A 63 -6.59 -9.67 -24.22
N VAL A 64 -6.74 -10.37 -25.33
CA VAL A 64 -6.54 -11.81 -25.49
C VAL A 64 -5.47 -12.03 -26.55
N VAL A 65 -4.39 -12.69 -26.17
CA VAL A 65 -3.36 -13.15 -27.11
C VAL A 65 -3.68 -14.57 -27.51
N LYS A 66 -3.69 -14.84 -28.82
CA LYS A 66 -3.91 -16.17 -29.38
C LYS A 66 -2.83 -16.48 -30.40
N LEU A 67 -2.24 -17.66 -30.28
CA LEU A 67 -1.26 -18.22 -31.20
C LEU A 67 -1.80 -19.55 -31.73
N THR A 68 -1.71 -19.77 -33.04
CA THR A 68 -2.01 -21.05 -33.68
C THR A 68 -0.92 -21.32 -34.70
N PHE A 69 -0.35 -22.52 -34.73
CA PHE A 69 0.73 -22.85 -35.65
C PHE A 69 0.75 -24.35 -35.97
N SER A 70 1.35 -24.72 -37.10
CA SER A 70 1.78 -26.06 -37.44
C SER A 70 3.30 -26.14 -37.55
N VAL A 71 3.86 -27.33 -37.33
CA VAL A 71 5.30 -27.56 -37.40
C VAL A 71 5.63 -28.47 -38.58
N THR A 72 6.64 -28.11 -39.35
CA THR A 72 7.16 -28.85 -40.51
C THR A 72 8.68 -28.96 -40.43
N SER A 73 9.26 -29.87 -41.21
CA SER A 73 10.72 -30.02 -41.25
C SER A 73 11.33 -28.94 -42.15
N SER A 74 12.35 -28.25 -41.65
CA SER A 74 13.00 -27.14 -42.40
C SER A 74 13.71 -27.59 -43.68
N ASP A 75 14.11 -28.85 -43.79
CA ASP A 75 14.90 -29.34 -44.93
C ASP A 75 14.07 -29.54 -46.20
N ASN A 76 12.73 -29.69 -46.11
CA ASN A 76 11.90 -30.03 -47.27
C ASN A 76 10.45 -29.50 -47.24
N GLY A 77 10.02 -28.80 -46.18
CA GLY A 77 8.61 -28.36 -46.03
C GLY A 77 7.60 -29.53 -45.98
N LYS A 78 8.08 -30.78 -45.92
CA LYS A 78 7.26 -31.98 -45.80
C LYS A 78 6.72 -32.08 -44.37
N LYS A 79 5.55 -32.73 -44.24
CA LYS A 79 4.99 -33.07 -42.94
C LYS A 79 6.02 -33.86 -42.13
N LEU A 80 6.13 -33.53 -40.85
CA LEU A 80 7.01 -34.24 -39.93
C LEU A 80 6.64 -35.72 -39.86
N ASP A 81 7.64 -36.59 -39.97
CA ASP A 81 7.49 -37.99 -39.63
C ASP A 81 7.28 -38.15 -38.12
N VAL A 82 6.61 -39.24 -37.71
CA VAL A 82 6.28 -39.54 -36.31
C VAL A 82 7.54 -39.57 -35.42
N GLU A 83 8.69 -39.97 -35.97
CA GLU A 83 9.97 -40.06 -35.26
C GLU A 83 10.64 -38.69 -34.99
N ARG A 84 10.28 -37.64 -35.73
CA ARG A 84 10.82 -36.28 -35.53
C ARG A 84 9.82 -35.35 -34.84
N PHE A 85 8.80 -35.92 -34.19
CA PHE A 85 7.76 -35.14 -33.52
C PHE A 85 8.33 -34.33 -32.35
N PRO A 86 8.03 -33.02 -32.22
CA PRO A 86 8.49 -32.23 -31.10
C PRO A 86 7.81 -32.71 -29.82
N GLU A 87 8.59 -33.31 -28.92
CA GLU A 87 8.07 -33.82 -27.64
C GLU A 87 7.77 -32.71 -26.64
N GLN A 88 8.51 -31.61 -26.73
CA GLN A 88 8.42 -30.47 -25.83
C GLN A 88 8.04 -29.22 -26.61
N VAL A 89 6.88 -28.65 -26.32
CA VAL A 89 6.44 -27.41 -26.97
C VAL A 89 5.98 -26.44 -25.90
N PHE A 90 6.55 -25.24 -25.94
CA PHE A 90 6.26 -24.23 -24.95
C PHE A 90 6.10 -22.84 -25.57
N VAL A 91 5.24 -22.03 -24.97
CA VAL A 91 5.25 -20.58 -25.19
C VAL A 91 5.89 -19.94 -23.97
N ALA A 92 6.91 -19.12 -24.19
CA ALA A 92 7.62 -18.41 -23.16
C ALA A 92 7.32 -16.91 -23.24
N LEU A 93 7.11 -16.30 -22.07
CA LEU A 93 7.10 -14.86 -21.86
C LEU A 93 8.34 -14.49 -21.06
N GLU A 94 9.24 -13.73 -21.66
CA GLU A 94 10.51 -13.33 -21.06
C GLU A 94 10.55 -11.82 -20.89
N ASN A 95 11.02 -11.35 -19.74
CA ASN A 95 11.31 -9.93 -19.54
C ASN A 95 12.68 -9.58 -20.14
N LEU A 96 12.70 -8.73 -21.17
CA LEU A 96 13.94 -8.35 -21.87
C LEU A 96 14.82 -7.39 -21.05
N ASP A 97 14.23 -6.67 -20.10
CA ASP A 97 14.92 -5.64 -19.31
C ASP A 97 15.54 -6.20 -18.02
N SER A 98 15.19 -7.44 -17.65
CA SER A 98 15.64 -8.08 -16.42
C SER A 98 16.92 -8.87 -16.63
N SER A 99 18.01 -8.46 -15.97
CA SER A 99 19.27 -9.23 -15.91
C SER A 99 19.14 -10.59 -15.20
N ALA A 100 18.07 -10.79 -14.43
CA ALA A 100 17.80 -12.02 -13.69
C ALA A 100 17.05 -13.11 -14.50
N GLY A 101 16.78 -12.90 -15.79
CA GLY A 101 16.16 -13.93 -16.66
C GLY A 101 14.79 -14.40 -16.19
N GLN A 102 13.88 -13.47 -15.84
CA GLN A 102 12.52 -13.83 -15.46
C GLN A 102 11.74 -14.32 -16.68
N VAL A 103 11.57 -15.64 -16.76
CA VAL A 103 10.84 -16.32 -17.84
C VAL A 103 9.66 -17.07 -17.24
N HIS A 104 8.48 -16.87 -17.82
CA HIS A 104 7.32 -17.71 -17.56
C HIS A 104 7.00 -18.55 -18.79
N VAL A 105 6.63 -19.80 -18.58
CA VAL A 105 6.47 -20.78 -19.66
C VAL A 105 5.10 -21.46 -19.56
N TRP A 106 4.41 -21.60 -20.70
CA TRP A 106 3.19 -22.38 -20.85
C TRP A 106 3.46 -23.64 -21.69
N PRO A 107 3.31 -24.85 -21.13
CA PRO A 107 3.39 -26.08 -21.90
C PRO A 107 2.20 -26.22 -22.85
N LEU A 108 2.47 -26.63 -24.09
CA LEU A 108 1.47 -26.89 -25.10
C LEU A 108 1.42 -28.37 -25.45
N LYS A 109 0.20 -28.85 -25.69
CA LYS A 109 -0.01 -30.18 -26.28
C LYS A 109 -0.14 -30.04 -27.78
N MET A 110 0.67 -30.78 -28.52
CA MET A 110 0.59 -30.86 -29.97
C MET A 110 -0.45 -31.89 -30.40
N ARG A 111 -1.20 -31.60 -31.47
CA ARG A 111 -2.10 -32.57 -32.12
C ARG A 111 -1.30 -33.43 -33.07
N THR A 112 -1.24 -34.73 -32.86
CA THR A 112 -0.43 -35.66 -33.67
C THR A 112 -0.87 -35.75 -35.13
N ALA A 113 -2.19 -35.70 -35.39
CA ALA A 113 -2.73 -35.82 -36.76
C ALA A 113 -2.34 -34.66 -37.70
N THR A 114 -2.18 -33.45 -37.15
CA THR A 114 -1.93 -32.22 -37.92
C THR A 114 -0.61 -31.54 -37.54
N VAL A 115 0.12 -32.09 -36.58
CA VAL A 115 1.33 -31.51 -35.96
C VAL A 115 1.14 -30.01 -35.69
N SER A 116 0.02 -29.68 -35.05
CA SER A 116 -0.39 -28.30 -34.80
C SER A 116 -0.85 -28.08 -33.36
N SER A 117 -0.74 -26.85 -32.88
CA SER A 117 -1.27 -26.45 -31.57
C SER A 117 -1.86 -25.04 -31.60
N SER A 118 -2.69 -24.76 -30.60
CA SER A 118 -3.27 -23.45 -30.36
C SER A 118 -3.10 -23.10 -28.88
N TRP A 119 -2.66 -21.89 -28.64
CA TRP A 119 -2.52 -21.28 -27.32
C TRP A 119 -3.35 -20.00 -27.26
N SER A 120 -4.00 -19.76 -26.13
CA SER A 120 -4.71 -18.51 -25.90
C SER A 120 -4.65 -18.15 -24.42
N VAL A 121 -4.29 -16.89 -24.14
CA VAL A 121 -4.24 -16.34 -22.79
C VAL A 121 -4.85 -14.95 -22.79
N ARG A 122 -5.71 -14.70 -21.80
CA ARG A 122 -6.23 -13.36 -21.52
C ARG A 122 -5.35 -12.67 -20.48
N VAL A 123 -5.09 -11.37 -20.66
CA VAL A 123 -4.20 -10.61 -19.78
C VAL A 123 -4.76 -10.51 -18.36
N ASP A 124 -6.06 -10.30 -18.20
CA ASP A 124 -6.76 -10.30 -16.90
C ASP A 124 -6.65 -11.65 -16.15
N ARG A 125 -6.56 -12.77 -16.88
CA ARG A 125 -6.47 -14.13 -16.33
C ARG A 125 -5.06 -14.69 -16.28
N LEU A 126 -4.04 -13.82 -16.39
CA LEU A 126 -2.67 -14.26 -16.16
C LEU A 126 -2.51 -14.88 -14.76
N PRO A 127 -1.65 -15.92 -14.63
CA PRO A 127 -1.32 -16.49 -13.34
C PRO A 127 -0.76 -15.45 -12.36
N GLN A 128 -0.97 -15.69 -11.06
CA GLN A 128 -0.63 -14.76 -10.00
C GLN A 128 0.86 -14.37 -10.00
N HIS A 129 1.75 -15.35 -10.15
CA HIS A 129 3.19 -15.11 -10.17
C HIS A 129 3.65 -14.31 -11.40
N VAL A 130 2.94 -14.43 -12.54
CA VAL A 130 3.21 -13.60 -13.72
C VAL A 130 2.76 -12.16 -13.44
N LYS A 131 1.61 -11.96 -12.80
CA LYS A 131 1.15 -10.61 -12.42
C LYS A 131 2.12 -9.92 -11.44
N GLU A 132 2.71 -10.67 -10.52
CA GLU A 132 3.75 -10.17 -9.62
C GLU A 132 5.05 -9.84 -10.38
N MET A 133 5.47 -10.71 -11.31
CA MET A 133 6.60 -10.44 -12.22
C MET A 133 6.38 -9.16 -13.02
N LEU A 134 5.17 -8.97 -13.56
CA LEU A 134 4.74 -7.79 -14.29
C LEU A 134 4.79 -6.54 -13.39
N ALA A 135 4.21 -6.60 -12.19
CA ALA A 135 4.19 -5.47 -11.25
C ALA A 135 5.59 -5.05 -10.77
N ASN A 136 6.50 -6.01 -10.55
CA ASN A 136 7.85 -5.74 -10.06
C ASN A 136 8.77 -5.11 -11.12
N ALA A 137 8.54 -5.40 -12.40
CA ALA A 137 9.36 -4.84 -13.48
C ALA A 137 9.02 -3.38 -13.81
N GLY A 138 7.80 -2.94 -13.48
CA GLY A 138 7.33 -1.57 -13.66
C GLY A 138 6.83 -1.25 -15.09
N ASP A 139 6.30 -0.02 -15.24
CA ASP A 139 5.50 0.39 -16.40
C ASP A 139 6.28 0.46 -17.74
N ALA A 140 7.61 0.49 -17.69
CA ALA A 140 8.47 0.58 -18.87
C ALA A 140 8.96 -0.78 -19.39
N ALA A 141 8.67 -1.87 -18.67
CA ALA A 141 9.23 -3.18 -18.98
C ALA A 141 8.70 -3.75 -20.31
N THR A 142 9.62 -4.27 -21.11
CA THR A 142 9.32 -4.92 -22.39
C THR A 142 9.45 -6.43 -22.26
N TYR A 143 8.43 -7.14 -22.71
CA TYR A 143 8.41 -8.59 -22.68
C TYR A 143 8.49 -9.17 -24.09
N SER A 144 9.14 -10.31 -24.26
CA SER A 144 9.14 -11.06 -25.51
C SER A 144 8.29 -12.31 -25.38
N VAL A 145 7.47 -12.58 -26.40
CA VAL A 145 6.76 -13.86 -26.54
C VAL A 145 7.53 -14.70 -27.53
N SER A 146 8.01 -15.85 -27.07
CA SER A 146 8.79 -16.78 -27.87
C SER A 146 8.16 -18.16 -27.86
N LEU A 147 8.11 -18.82 -29.01
CA LEU A 147 7.74 -20.22 -29.15
C LEU A 147 9.01 -21.06 -29.06
N MET A 148 9.01 -22.05 -28.17
CA MET A 148 10.11 -22.99 -27.97
C MET A 148 9.66 -24.38 -28.41
N LEU A 149 10.41 -24.99 -29.31
CA LEU A 149 10.17 -26.33 -29.86
C LEU A 149 11.38 -27.20 -29.52
N GLY A 150 11.17 -28.23 -28.72
CA GLY A 150 12.19 -29.20 -28.33
C GLY A 150 11.83 -30.60 -28.81
N GLY A 151 12.78 -31.28 -29.41
CA GLY A 151 12.64 -32.70 -29.74
C GLY A 151 13.99 -33.42 -29.77
N PHE A 152 13.96 -34.74 -29.70
CA PHE A 152 15.16 -35.55 -29.76
C PHE A 152 15.56 -35.78 -31.21
N ALA A 153 16.83 -35.51 -31.54
CA ALA A 153 17.35 -35.84 -32.85
C ALA A 153 17.40 -37.38 -33.03
N PRO A 154 17.02 -37.92 -34.20
CA PRO A 154 17.09 -39.37 -34.46
C PRO A 154 18.53 -39.90 -34.62
N SER A 155 19.55 -39.05 -34.47
CA SER A 155 20.96 -39.46 -34.56
C SER A 155 21.45 -40.08 -33.25
N THR A 156 22.50 -40.91 -33.33
CA THR A 156 23.14 -41.65 -32.21
C THR A 156 23.61 -40.80 -31.02
N LYS A 157 23.55 -39.47 -31.11
CA LYS A 157 23.73 -38.54 -29.99
C LYS A 157 22.37 -38.12 -29.46
N LYS A 158 22.04 -38.54 -28.24
CA LYS A 158 20.87 -38.10 -27.47
C LYS A 158 21.03 -36.64 -26.99
N GLU A 159 21.15 -35.71 -27.93
CA GLU A 159 21.18 -34.28 -27.65
C GLU A 159 19.80 -33.68 -27.96
N LEU A 160 19.30 -32.85 -27.04
CA LEU A 160 18.02 -32.15 -27.17
C LEU A 160 18.22 -30.96 -28.11
N ASP A 161 17.51 -30.95 -29.23
CA ASP A 161 17.50 -29.83 -30.15
C ASP A 161 16.33 -28.92 -29.78
N ALA A 162 16.65 -27.71 -29.31
CA ALA A 162 15.67 -26.73 -28.87
C ALA A 162 15.72 -25.51 -29.79
N ASP A 163 14.65 -25.31 -30.54
CA ASP A 163 14.48 -24.16 -31.39
C ASP A 163 13.64 -23.08 -30.71
N VAL A 164 14.13 -21.83 -30.71
CA VAL A 164 13.47 -20.69 -30.07
C VAL A 164 13.13 -19.64 -31.13
N ILE A 165 11.84 -19.37 -31.27
CA ILE A 165 11.29 -18.45 -32.27
C ILE A 165 10.62 -17.29 -31.55
N THR A 166 11.26 -16.12 -31.54
CA THR A 166 10.64 -14.90 -31.00
C THR A 166 9.57 -14.39 -31.96
N LEU A 167 8.34 -14.24 -31.47
CA LEU A 167 7.16 -13.92 -32.28
C LEU A 167 6.75 -12.46 -32.19
N MET A 168 6.84 -11.85 -31.00
CA MET A 168 6.45 -10.45 -30.78
C MET A 168 7.06 -9.89 -29.50
N GLN A 169 7.05 -8.55 -29.40
CA GLN A 169 7.35 -7.84 -28.16
C GLN A 169 6.07 -7.21 -27.61
N LEU A 170 5.90 -7.32 -26.31
CA LEU A 170 4.75 -6.83 -25.56
C LEU A 170 5.19 -5.72 -24.62
N ARG A 171 4.34 -4.70 -24.54
CA ARG A 171 4.34 -3.69 -23.49
C ARG A 171 2.96 -3.65 -22.87
N PHE A 172 2.84 -3.38 -21.58
CA PHE A 172 1.53 -3.27 -20.93
C PHE A 172 1.17 -1.80 -20.73
N GLU A 173 -0.12 -1.50 -20.75
CA GLU A 173 -0.64 -0.14 -20.56
C GLU A 173 -0.33 0.41 -19.15
N GLN A 174 -0.08 1.72 -19.07
CA GLN A 174 0.17 2.43 -17.82
C GLN A 174 -1.02 2.29 -16.86
N GLY A 175 -0.76 1.95 -15.60
CA GLY A 175 -1.80 1.75 -14.59
C GLY A 175 -2.45 0.37 -14.57
N MET A 176 -2.12 -0.54 -15.51
CA MET A 176 -2.52 -1.95 -15.39
C MET A 176 -1.93 -2.57 -14.11
N PHE A 177 -0.66 -2.25 -13.82
CA PHE A 177 0.08 -2.79 -12.68
C PHE A 177 -0.44 -2.32 -11.32
N ALA A 178 -1.06 -1.14 -11.25
CA ALA A 178 -1.71 -0.66 -10.02
C ALA A 178 -2.83 -1.62 -9.56
N LYS A 179 -3.50 -2.29 -10.50
CA LYS A 179 -4.50 -3.34 -10.17
C LYS A 179 -3.85 -4.61 -9.64
N TYR A 180 -2.61 -4.89 -10.00
CA TYR A 180 -1.84 -6.05 -9.53
C TYR A 180 -1.08 -5.77 -8.22
N ALA A 181 -0.89 -4.50 -7.83
CA ALA A 181 -0.27 -4.13 -6.56
C ALA A 181 -1.10 -4.57 -5.34
N HIS A 182 -2.41 -4.73 -5.49
CA HIS A 182 -3.33 -5.15 -4.42
C HIS A 182 -3.70 -6.64 -4.45
N THR A 183 -2.96 -7.44 -5.21
CA THR A 183 -3.36 -8.84 -5.36
C THR A 183 -3.17 -9.59 -4.04
N ARG A 184 -4.22 -10.30 -3.61
CA ARG A 184 -4.19 -11.09 -2.38
C ARG A 184 -3.04 -12.11 -2.48
N PRO A 185 -2.25 -12.30 -1.40
CA PRO A 185 -1.21 -13.30 -1.37
C PRO A 185 -1.80 -14.67 -1.74
N SER A 186 -1.07 -15.44 -2.55
CA SER A 186 -1.51 -16.77 -2.96
C SER A 186 -1.75 -17.66 -1.73
N ALA A 187 -2.60 -18.68 -1.85
CA ALA A 187 -2.84 -19.63 -0.75
C ALA A 187 -1.55 -20.28 -0.25
N ARG A 188 -0.58 -20.48 -1.15
CA ARG A 188 0.77 -20.94 -0.82
C ARG A 188 1.55 -19.90 -0.02
N ALA A 189 1.58 -18.64 -0.47
CA ALA A 189 2.26 -17.56 0.24
C ALA A 189 1.69 -17.36 1.65
N LEU A 190 0.37 -17.41 1.81
CA LEU A 190 -0.29 -17.39 3.11
C LEU A 190 0.09 -18.58 4.00
N ALA A 191 0.19 -19.78 3.42
CA ALA A 191 0.64 -20.97 4.15
C ALA A 191 2.12 -20.90 4.53
N GLU A 192 2.96 -20.27 3.70
CA GLU A 192 4.38 -20.07 3.98
C GLU A 192 4.59 -19.04 5.10
N GLU A 193 3.85 -17.95 5.06
CA GLU A 193 3.84 -16.92 6.12
C GLU A 193 3.32 -17.51 7.45
N ALA A 194 2.21 -18.24 7.42
CA ALA A 194 1.65 -18.89 8.61
C ALA A 194 2.58 -19.95 9.22
N LYS A 195 3.40 -20.61 8.40
CA LYS A 195 4.41 -21.58 8.86
C LYS A 195 5.74 -20.94 9.26
N GLY A 196 5.88 -19.61 9.13
CA GLY A 196 7.07 -18.88 9.55
C GLY A 196 8.26 -19.03 8.60
N PHE A 197 8.04 -19.31 7.31
CA PHE A 197 9.11 -19.31 6.31
C PHE A 197 9.58 -17.90 5.95
N HIS A 198 8.78 -16.89 6.28
CA HIS A 198 9.12 -15.47 6.12
C HIS A 198 9.32 -14.83 7.49
N PRO A 199 10.25 -13.86 7.63
CA PRO A 199 10.40 -13.11 8.86
C PRO A 199 9.10 -12.38 9.18
N TRP A 200 8.72 -12.37 10.46
CA TRP A 200 7.51 -11.69 10.88
C TRP A 200 7.72 -10.17 10.76
N PRO A 201 6.72 -9.41 10.28
CA PRO A 201 6.83 -7.97 10.24
C PRO A 201 7.00 -7.43 11.66
N ALA A 202 7.85 -6.41 11.81
CA ALA A 202 8.06 -5.76 13.11
C ALA A 202 6.73 -5.17 13.60
N ARG A 203 6.32 -5.55 14.81
CA ARG A 203 5.14 -5.00 15.48
C ARG A 203 5.59 -3.97 16.51
N HIS A 204 5.15 -2.74 16.35
CA HIS A 204 5.42 -1.66 17.31
C HIS A 204 4.16 -1.39 18.14
N HIS A 205 4.31 -1.28 19.47
CA HIS A 205 3.23 -0.87 20.34
C HIS A 205 2.90 0.61 20.11
N THR A 206 1.68 0.90 19.68
CA THR A 206 1.20 2.28 19.53
C THR A 206 0.56 2.72 20.84
N PHE A 207 1.28 3.54 21.61
CA PHE A 207 0.71 4.17 22.80
C PHE A 207 -0.39 5.16 22.40
N ALA A 208 -1.40 5.29 23.26
CA ALA A 208 -2.39 6.34 23.11
C ALA A 208 -1.72 7.72 23.07
N THR A 209 -2.28 8.64 22.29
CA THR A 209 -1.82 10.03 22.27
C THR A 209 -1.97 10.65 23.65
N GLU A 210 -0.90 11.26 24.15
CA GLU A 210 -0.91 11.89 25.47
C GLU A 210 -1.92 13.05 25.52
N PRO A 211 -2.67 13.22 26.63
CA PRO A 211 -3.75 14.22 26.71
C PRO A 211 -3.32 15.66 26.42
N TRP A 212 -2.08 16.05 26.72
CA TRP A 212 -1.59 17.41 26.47
C TRP A 212 -1.45 17.74 24.98
N LYS A 213 -1.32 16.73 24.11
CA LYS A 213 -1.23 16.93 22.65
C LYS A 213 -2.56 17.33 22.03
N THR A 214 -3.67 17.02 22.70
CA THR A 214 -5.02 17.39 22.27
C THR A 214 -5.57 18.59 23.02
N MET A 215 -4.84 19.11 24.02
CA MET A 215 -5.26 20.30 24.77
C MET A 215 -5.09 21.56 23.91
N PRO A 216 -6.05 22.51 23.99
CA PRO A 216 -5.92 23.79 23.34
C PRO A 216 -4.75 24.61 23.89
N PRO A 217 -4.21 25.59 23.13
CA PRO A 217 -3.10 26.42 23.58
C PRO A 217 -3.41 27.14 24.90
N ALA A 218 -2.42 27.19 25.80
CA ALA A 218 -2.60 27.73 27.15
C ALA A 218 -3.14 29.17 27.18
N ILE A 219 -2.73 30.01 26.22
CA ILE A 219 -3.20 31.40 26.11
C ILE A 219 -4.70 31.44 25.81
N VAL A 220 -5.19 30.58 24.92
CA VAL A 220 -6.62 30.52 24.57
C VAL A 220 -7.44 30.12 25.78
N SER A 221 -7.00 29.08 26.50
CA SER A 221 -7.64 28.64 27.73
C SER A 221 -7.65 29.72 28.81
N LEU A 222 -6.55 30.47 28.96
CA LEU A 222 -6.43 31.56 29.93
C LEU A 222 -7.39 32.72 29.62
N VAL A 223 -7.45 33.16 28.36
CA VAL A 223 -8.34 34.25 27.94
C VAL A 223 -9.80 33.88 28.17
N ILE A 224 -10.18 32.66 27.79
CA ILE A 224 -11.55 32.16 28.01
C ILE A 224 -11.86 32.06 29.50
N ALA A 225 -10.94 31.54 30.32
CA ALA A 225 -11.12 31.45 31.77
C ALA A 225 -11.32 32.83 32.41
N ILE A 226 -10.51 33.83 32.04
CA ILE A 226 -10.65 35.21 32.52
C ILE A 226 -12.00 35.79 32.10
N ALA A 227 -12.41 35.61 30.84
CA ALA A 227 -13.68 36.15 30.35
C ALA A 227 -14.89 35.54 31.09
N ILE A 228 -14.91 34.22 31.28
CA ILE A 228 -15.99 33.50 31.97
C ILE A 228 -16.02 33.87 33.46
N PHE A 229 -14.85 33.95 34.10
CA PHE A 229 -14.77 34.26 35.53
C PHE A 229 -15.03 35.74 35.79
N CYS A 230 -14.26 36.65 35.21
CA CYS A 230 -14.32 38.07 35.52
C CYS A 230 -15.52 38.79 34.89
N GLY A 231 -16.00 38.34 33.72
CA GLY A 231 -17.05 39.02 32.96
C GLY A 231 -18.35 39.24 33.75
N PRO A 232 -18.97 38.17 34.30
CA PRO A 232 -20.20 38.30 35.10
C PRO A 232 -20.02 39.18 36.34
N TRP A 233 -18.88 39.07 37.04
CA TRP A 233 -18.60 39.90 38.22
C TRP A 233 -18.43 41.37 37.88
N PHE A 234 -17.74 41.69 36.77
CA PHE A 234 -17.58 43.07 36.32
C PHE A 234 -18.92 43.69 35.95
N LEU A 235 -19.77 42.94 35.23
CA LEU A 235 -21.12 43.37 34.88
C LEU A 235 -21.98 43.59 36.13
N LEU A 236 -21.92 42.68 37.10
CA LEU A 236 -22.64 42.80 38.38
C LEU A 236 -22.20 44.05 39.14
N LEU A 237 -20.88 44.26 39.31
CA LEU A 237 -20.35 45.42 40.03
C LEU A 237 -20.68 46.75 39.32
N SER A 238 -20.62 46.76 37.99
CA SER A 238 -21.02 47.91 37.17
C SER A 238 -22.49 48.27 37.38
N LEU A 239 -23.38 47.28 37.29
CA LEU A 239 -24.82 47.48 37.55
C LEU A 239 -25.08 47.90 39.01
N TRP A 240 -24.39 47.28 39.97
CA TRP A 240 -24.51 47.62 41.39
C TRP A 240 -24.12 49.08 41.67
N SER A 241 -23.04 49.56 41.05
CA SER A 241 -22.58 50.94 41.22
C SER A 241 -23.60 51.97 40.76
N SER A 242 -24.41 51.63 39.75
CA SER A 242 -25.49 52.49 39.22
C SER A 242 -26.73 52.49 40.11
N VAL A 243 -27.07 51.32 40.70
CA VAL A 243 -28.29 51.15 41.51
C VAL A 243 -28.12 51.64 42.95
N MET A 244 -26.90 51.57 43.51
CA MET A 244 -26.61 51.96 44.90
C MET A 244 -25.61 53.14 44.96
N PRO A 245 -25.96 54.33 44.44
CA PRO A 245 -25.10 55.50 44.55
C PRO A 245 -25.10 56.00 46.00
N GLY A 246 -24.10 55.58 46.78
CA GLY A 246 -23.88 56.05 48.15
C GLY A 246 -23.97 54.98 49.22
N MET A 247 -23.15 53.92 49.12
CA MET A 247 -22.87 53.09 50.30
C MET A 247 -22.23 53.96 51.39
N ASN A 248 -23.02 54.27 52.43
CA ASN A 248 -22.54 54.93 53.63
C ASN A 248 -21.42 54.12 54.30
N ARG A 249 -20.59 54.82 55.08
CA ARG A 249 -19.39 54.29 55.74
C ARG A 249 -19.69 52.96 56.44
N LEU A 250 -18.86 51.96 56.15
CA LEU A 250 -18.93 50.62 56.75
C LEU A 250 -18.82 50.75 58.28
N SER A 251 -19.85 50.31 59.02
CA SER A 251 -19.76 50.26 60.48
C SER A 251 -18.71 49.23 60.89
N TRP A 252 -18.10 49.43 62.06
CA TRP A 252 -17.11 48.52 62.61
C TRP A 252 -17.61 47.07 62.70
N GLU A 253 -18.89 46.89 63.03
CA GLU A 253 -19.54 45.57 63.16
C GLU A 253 -19.80 44.94 61.79
N GLY A 254 -20.10 45.75 60.78
CA GLY A 254 -20.16 45.29 59.39
C GLY A 254 -18.79 44.86 58.89
N ALA A 255 -17.74 45.58 59.26
CA ALA A 255 -16.36 45.24 58.90
C ALA A 255 -15.91 43.92 59.55
N THR A 256 -16.20 43.68 60.83
CA THR A 256 -15.84 42.42 61.50
C THR A 256 -16.60 41.21 60.95
N LEU A 257 -17.88 41.37 60.59
CA LEU A 257 -18.61 40.34 59.87
C LEU A 257 -17.98 40.09 58.50
N GLY A 258 -17.69 41.14 57.73
CA GLY A 258 -17.08 41.05 56.41
C GLY A 258 -15.73 40.34 56.43
N THR A 259 -14.86 40.65 57.40
CA THR A 259 -13.57 39.96 57.54
C THR A 259 -13.73 38.50 57.92
N SER A 260 -14.71 38.15 58.76
CA SER A 260 -14.97 36.74 59.11
C SER A 260 -15.47 35.91 57.93
N ILE A 261 -16.32 36.49 57.08
CA ILE A 261 -16.78 35.85 55.84
C ILE A 261 -15.60 35.71 54.86
N ALA A 262 -14.81 36.77 54.67
CA ALA A 262 -13.62 36.71 53.83
C ALA A 262 -12.61 35.65 54.31
N ALA A 263 -12.43 35.48 55.63
CA ALA A 263 -11.57 34.45 56.18
C ALA A 263 -12.07 33.02 55.89
N LEU A 264 -13.39 32.80 55.92
CA LEU A 264 -14.00 31.52 55.52
C LEU A 264 -13.78 31.24 54.02
N GLU A 265 -13.93 32.24 53.16
CA GLU A 265 -13.68 32.10 51.72
C GLU A 265 -12.20 31.78 51.43
N VAL A 266 -11.26 32.47 52.08
CA VAL A 266 -9.83 32.16 51.97
C VAL A 266 -9.55 30.73 52.42
N LEU A 267 -10.16 30.27 53.52
CA LEU A 267 -10.00 28.91 54.00
C LEU A 267 -10.55 27.88 52.99
N ALA A 268 -11.64 28.19 52.30
CA ALA A 268 -12.18 27.34 51.23
C ALA A 268 -11.23 27.27 50.02
N VAL A 269 -10.60 28.38 49.63
CA VAL A 269 -9.57 28.40 48.58
C VAL A 269 -8.34 27.59 49.00
N VAL A 270 -7.88 27.72 50.24
CA VAL A 270 -6.75 26.94 50.77
C VAL A 270 -7.06 25.44 50.80
N TYR A 271 -8.29 25.07 51.15
CA TYR A 271 -8.76 23.68 51.01
C TYR A 271 -8.67 23.19 49.55
N TRP A 272 -9.18 23.98 48.60
CA TRP A 272 -9.14 23.64 47.17
C TRP A 272 -7.72 23.40 46.66
N VAL A 273 -6.75 24.20 47.11
CA VAL A 273 -5.34 24.08 46.69
C VAL A 273 -4.67 22.80 47.24
N GLY A 274 -5.21 22.20 48.30
CA GLY A 274 -4.78 20.89 48.79
C GLY A 274 -4.60 20.76 50.29
N LEU A 275 -5.09 21.71 51.10
CA LEU A 275 -5.06 21.52 52.56
C LEU A 275 -5.97 20.36 52.96
N SER A 276 -5.51 19.51 53.88
CA SER A 276 -6.30 18.35 54.29
C SER A 276 -7.58 18.79 55.02
N PRO A 277 -8.70 18.04 54.86
CA PRO A 277 -9.96 18.38 55.54
C PRO A 277 -9.83 18.46 57.06
N PHE A 278 -8.89 17.72 57.65
CA PHE A 278 -8.68 17.67 59.11
C PHE A 278 -8.21 18.99 59.72
N TYR A 279 -7.51 19.84 58.95
CA TYR A 279 -7.15 21.18 59.41
C TYR A 279 -8.23 22.22 59.06
N VAL A 280 -8.91 22.02 57.93
CA VAL A 280 -9.95 22.93 57.42
C VAL A 280 -11.19 22.89 58.29
N PHE A 281 -11.71 21.71 58.65
CA PHE A 281 -12.98 21.62 59.38
C PHE A 281 -12.94 22.24 60.78
N PRO A 282 -11.90 22.01 61.63
CA PRO A 282 -11.80 22.68 62.91
C PRO A 282 -11.66 24.21 62.76
N ALA A 283 -10.80 24.68 61.84
CA ALA A 283 -10.61 26.11 61.58
C ALA A 283 -11.90 26.77 61.08
N ALA A 284 -12.61 26.12 60.14
CA ALA A 284 -13.89 26.56 59.62
C ALA A 284 -14.97 26.60 60.72
N SER A 285 -14.97 25.62 61.63
CA SER A 285 -15.91 25.57 62.76
C SER A 285 -15.71 26.76 63.70
N ILE A 286 -14.45 27.08 64.04
CA ILE A 286 -14.11 28.24 64.89
C ILE A 286 -14.51 29.55 64.19
N LEU A 287 -14.16 29.71 62.91
CA LEU A 287 -14.52 30.89 62.12
C LEU A 287 -16.04 31.03 61.94
N ALA A 288 -16.77 29.92 61.78
CA ALA A 288 -18.24 29.93 61.66
C ALA A 288 -18.91 30.37 62.96
N VAL A 289 -18.40 29.94 64.13
CA VAL A 289 -18.87 30.43 65.43
C VAL A 289 -18.63 31.94 65.55
N PHE A 290 -17.43 32.41 65.19
CA PHE A 290 -17.10 33.83 65.23
C PHE A 290 -17.96 34.68 64.27
N ALA A 291 -18.17 34.19 63.04
CA ALA A 291 -19.04 34.83 62.06
C ALA A 291 -20.50 34.89 62.55
N ARG A 292 -20.99 33.83 63.21
CA ARG A 292 -22.34 33.80 63.79
C ARG A 292 -22.52 34.84 64.89
N ILE A 293 -21.53 35.01 65.77
CA ILE A 293 -21.59 36.04 66.83
C ILE A 293 -21.54 37.44 66.21
N SER A 294 -20.61 37.68 65.28
CA SER A 294 -20.47 38.96 64.59
C SER A 294 -21.73 39.33 63.80
N SER A 295 -22.37 38.36 63.15
CA SER A 295 -23.63 38.52 62.43
C SER A 295 -24.76 39.00 63.34
N LYS A 296 -24.91 38.41 64.53
CA LYS A 296 -25.92 38.85 65.50
C LYS A 296 -25.73 40.32 65.91
N HIS A 297 -24.49 40.73 66.17
CA HIS A 297 -24.17 42.11 66.55
C HIS A 297 -24.42 43.10 65.39
N ALA A 298 -24.04 42.72 64.17
CA ALA A 298 -24.27 43.54 62.98
C ALA A 298 -25.77 43.74 62.70
N ILE A 299 -26.58 42.69 62.81
CA ILE A 299 -28.04 42.76 62.58
C ILE A 299 -28.73 43.59 63.67
N GLN A 300 -28.34 43.42 64.94
CA GLN A 300 -28.94 44.19 66.05
C GLN A 300 -28.70 45.70 65.92
N ARG A 301 -27.57 46.12 65.36
CA ARG A 301 -27.32 47.54 65.04
C ARG A 301 -27.97 48.03 63.76
N ALA A 302 -28.25 47.14 62.81
CA ALA A 302 -28.89 47.47 61.54
C ALA A 302 -30.44 47.48 61.61
N GLY A 303 -31.03 46.97 62.70
CA GLY A 303 -32.47 47.05 62.94
C GLY A 303 -32.95 48.50 63.09
N PRO A 304 -34.23 48.81 62.76
CA PRO A 304 -34.75 50.17 62.88
C PRO A 304 -34.61 50.64 64.33
N SER A 305 -33.95 51.78 64.52
CA SER A 305 -34.03 52.51 65.78
C SER A 305 -35.50 52.82 66.07
N PRO A 306 -36.00 52.63 67.30
CA PRO A 306 -37.33 53.10 67.68
C PRO A 306 -37.50 54.59 67.46
#